data_AF-A0A969VXS8-F1
#
_entry.id   AF-A0A969VXS8-F1
#
_cell.length_a   1.000
_cell.length_b   1.000
_cell.length_c   1.000
_cell.angle_alpha   90.00
_cell.angle_beta   90.00
_cell.angle_gamma   90.00
#
_symmetry.space_group_name_H-M   'P 1'
#
loop_
_entity.id
_entity.type
_entity.pdbx_description
1 polymer ?
#
loop_
_entity_poly.entity_id
_entity_poly.type
_entity_poly.pdbx_seq_one_letter_code
_entity_poly.pdbx_strand_id
1 'polypeptide(L)' 'MTRQTGLVPAMRYRDVPGTVDWLCKAFGCAPLRYGFDADGRIASAEVVFGSSPIAIGR' A
#
# COMPACT_ATOMS: atom_id res chain seq x y z
N MET A 1 -2.06 -13.35 14.89
CA MET A 1 -0.96 -12.91 14.02
C MET A 1 -0.16 -11.85 14.76
N THR A 2 0.97 -12.25 15.34
CA THR A 2 1.88 -11.33 16.05
C THR A 2 2.46 -10.36 15.03
N ARG A 3 2.22 -9.06 15.19
CA ARG A 3 2.76 -8.03 14.31
C ARG A 3 4.29 -8.07 14.49
N GLN A 4 5.00 -8.69 13.55
CA GLN A 4 6.45 -8.78 13.58
C GLN A 4 7.00 -7.35 13.70
N THR A 5 7.92 -7.13 14.65
CA THR A 5 8.58 -5.84 14.87
C THR A 5 9.53 -5.57 13.70
N GLY A 6 8.97 -5.16 12.57
CA GLY A 6 9.68 -4.83 11.34
C GLY A 6 9.42 -3.40 10.94
N LEU A 7 10.44 -2.72 10.42
CA LEU A 7 10.27 -1.41 9.81
C LEU A 7 9.57 -1.58 8.46
N VAL A 8 8.43 -0.92 8.29
CA VAL A 8 7.67 -0.92 7.04
C VAL A 8 7.90 0.41 6.33
N PRO A 9 8.49 0.41 5.12
CA PRO A 9 8.62 1.63 4.33
C PRO A 9 7.24 2.23 4.05
N ALA A 10 7.13 3.54 4.22
CA ALA A 10 5.92 4.30 3.92
C ALA A 10 6.22 5.37 2.87
N MET A 11 5.49 5.34 1.75
CA MET A 11 5.62 6.31 0.67
C MET A 11 4.36 7.17 0.57
N ARG A 12 4.55 8.45 0.22
CA ARG A 12 3.45 9.40 0.01
C ARG A 12 3.24 9.66 -1.48
N TYR A 13 2.04 9.37 -1.97
CA TYR A 13 1.65 9.59 -3.36
C TYR A 13 0.30 10.30 -3.42
N ARG A 14 0.18 11.25 -4.34
CA ARG A 14 -1.08 12.00 -4.53
C ARG A 14 -2.21 11.11 -5.05
N ASP A 15 -1.88 10.19 -5.96
CA ASP A 15 -2.78 9.20 -6.54
C ASP A 15 -2.46 7.82 -5.97
N VAL A 16 -3.01 7.53 -4.79
CA VAL A 16 -2.83 6.24 -4.12
C VAL A 16 -3.36 5.08 -4.99
N PRO A 17 -4.60 5.13 -5.54
CA PRO A 17 -5.10 4.07 -6.42
C PRO A 17 -4.20 3.81 -7.63
N GLY A 18 -3.80 4.86 -8.36
CA GLY A 18 -2.95 4.73 -9.53
C GLY A 18 -1.56 4.18 -9.19
N THR A 19 -1.01 4.55 -8.03
CA THR A 19 0.27 4.03 -7.55
C THR A 19 0.20 2.53 -7.25
N VAL A 20 -0.88 2.07 -6.61
CA VAL A 20 -1.07 0.64 -6.33
C VAL A 20 -1.17 -0.15 -7.63
N ASP A 21 -2.01 0.29 -8.58
CA ASP A 21 -2.16 -0.35 -9.88
C ASP A 21 -0.82 -0.43 -10.63
N TRP A 22 -0.05 0.67 -10.65
CA TRP A 22 1.26 0.70 -11.27
C TRP A 22 2.25 -0.25 -10.61
N LEU A 23 2.33 -0.29 -9.27
CA LEU A 23 3.22 -1.19 -8.54
C LEU A 23 2.88 -2.67 -8.78
N CYS A 24 1.59 -3.00 -8.82
CA CYS A 24 1.14 -4.34 -9.16
C CYS A 24 1.55 -4.74 -10.59
N LYS A 25 1.38 -3.84 -11.56
CA LYS A 25 1.73 -4.09 -12.97
C LYS A 25 3.24 -4.14 -13.22
N ALA A 26 4.00 -3.22 -12.63
CA ALA A 26 5.42 -3.06 -12.90
C ALA A 26 6.31 -4.04 -12.12
N PHE A 27 5.94 -4.35 -10.87
CA PHE A 27 6.77 -5.16 -9.97
C PHE A 27 6.11 -6.45 -9.49
N GLY A 28 4.87 -6.72 -9.91
CA GLY A 28 4.12 -7.88 -9.42
C GLY A 28 3.72 -7.76 -7.96
N CYS A 29 3.63 -6.54 -7.42
CA CYS A 29 3.10 -6.34 -6.07
C CYS A 29 1.66 -6.85 -5.96
N ALA A 30 1.25 -7.22 -4.74
CA ALA A 30 -0.13 -7.59 -4.46
C ALA A 30 -0.73 -6.68 -3.37
N PRO A 31 -1.97 -6.19 -3.51
CA PRO A 31 -2.62 -5.40 -2.47
C PRO A 31 -2.97 -6.29 -1.27
N LEU A 32 -2.63 -5.81 -0.07
CA LEU A 32 -2.97 -6.45 1.21
C LEU A 32 -4.15 -5.75 1.88
N ARG A 33 -4.17 -4.42 1.86
CA ARG A 33 -5.19 -3.63 2.56
C ARG A 33 -5.38 -2.26 1.92
N TYR A 34 -6.61 -1.77 1.90
CA TYR A 34 -6.93 -0.38 1.58
C TYR A 34 -7.43 0.36 2.83
N GLY A 35 -7.04 1.61 2.96
CA GLY A 35 -7.60 2.56 3.93
C GLY A 35 -8.34 3.66 3.20
N PHE A 36 -9.52 4.01 3.70
CA PHE A 36 -10.42 4.97 3.09
C PHE A 36 -10.48 6.27 3.91
N ASP A 37 -10.71 7.40 3.24
CA ASP A 37 -11.04 8.67 3.89
C ASP A 37 -12.53 8.75 4.25
N ALA A 38 -12.94 9.90 4.81
CA ALA A 38 -14.32 10.16 5.21
C ALA A 38 -15.32 10.14 4.04
N ASP A 39 -14.85 10.39 2.81
CA ASP A 39 -15.67 10.34 1.59
C ASP A 39 -15.69 8.94 0.96
N GLY A 40 -15.03 7.95 1.58
CA GLY A 40 -14.94 6.58 1.09
C GLY A 40 -13.96 6.42 -0.08
N ARG A 41 -13.06 7.38 -0.33
CA ARG A 41 -12.00 7.24 -1.33
C ARG A 41 -10.79 6.55 -0.74
N ILE A 42 -10.07 5.78 -1.56
CA ILE A 42 -8.83 5.13 -1.13
C ILE A 42 -7.77 6.22 -0.85
N ALA A 43 -7.44 6.40 0.42
CA ALA A 43 -6.47 7.38 0.91
C ALA A 43 -5.13 6.75 1.33
N SER A 44 -5.13 5.43 1.54
CA SER A 44 -3.91 4.65 1.79
C SER A 44 -4.08 3.22 1.31
N ALA A 45 -2.96 2.55 1.08
CA ALA A 45 -2.91 1.15 0.75
C ALA A 45 -1.67 0.51 1.39
N GLU A 46 -1.77 -0.78 1.67
CA GLU A 46 -0.63 -1.63 1.99
C GLU A 46 -0.53 -2.67 0.88
N VAL A 47 0.65 -2.81 0.29
CA VAL A 47 0.96 -3.80 -0.75
C VAL A 47 2.12 -4.66 -0.29
N VAL A 48 2.29 -5.84 -0.88
CA VAL A 48 3.44 -6.70 -0.64
C VAL A 48 4.33 -6.75 -1.89
N PHE A 49 5.64 -6.63 -1.69
CA PHE A 49 6.66 -6.92 -2.69
C PHE A 49 7.49 -8.10 -2.18
N GLY A 50 7.35 -9.26 -2.83
CA GLY A 50 7.86 -10.52 -2.29
C GLY A 50 7.23 -10.84 -0.94
N SER A 51 8.04 -10.83 0.13
CA SER A 51 7.58 -11.05 1.52
C SER A 51 7.50 -9.77 2.35
N SER A 52 7.82 -8.61 1.78
CA SER A 52 7.93 -7.36 2.51
C SER A 52 6.72 -6.46 2.25
N PRO A 53 5.99 -6.03 3.30
CA PRO A 53 4.92 -5.06 3.16
C PRO A 53 5.48 -3.66 2.89
N ILE A 54 4.71 -2.87 2.17
CA ILE A 54 4.98 -1.47 1.84
C ILE A 54 3.69 -0.69 2.05
N ALA A 55 3.76 0.39 2.81
CA ALA A 55 2.65 1.30 3.02
C ALA A 55 2.69 2.46 2.01
N ILE A 56 1.53 2.82 1.49
CA ILE A 56 1.30 3.92 0.55
C ILE A 56 0.20 4.79 1.16
N GLY A 57 0.38 6.10 1.16
CA GLY A 57 -0.63 7.04 1.64
C GLY A 57 -0.63 8.34 0.86
N ARG A 58 -1.72 9.10 1.01
CA ARG A 58 -1.76 10.50 0.57
C ARG A 58 -1.06 11.42 1.57
#